data_AF-A0A8J7WWA9-F1
#
_entry.id   AF-A0A8J7WWA9-F1
#
_cell.length_a   1.000
_cell.length_b   1.000
_cell.length_c   1.000
_cell.angle_alpha   90.00
_cell.angle_beta   90.00
_cell.angle_gamma   90.00
#
_symmetry.space_group_name_H-M   'P 1'
#
loop_
_entity.id
_entity.type
_entity.pdbx_description
1 polymer ?
#
loop_
_entity_poly.entity_id
_entity_poly.type
_entity_poly.pdbx_seq_one_letter_code
_entity_poly.pdbx_strand_id
1 'polypeptide(L)' 'MPTIIMEHALAAGALPGAHRDSFDRMLIAQSQIEDLPIINSDPAFAHHQVDLAW' A
#
# COMPACT_ATOMS: atom_id res chain seq x y z
N MET A 1 13.76 -8.96 -2.09
CA MET A 1 13.29 -8.18 -0.93
C MET A 1 13.19 -6.74 -1.43
N PRO A 2 12.00 -6.21 -1.69
CA PRO A 2 11.87 -4.81 -2.07
C PRO A 2 12.41 -3.95 -0.91
N THR A 3 13.30 -3.02 -1.23
CA THR A 3 13.92 -2.13 -0.25
C THR A 3 12.96 -0.99 0.06
N ILE A 4 12.79 -0.67 1.35
CA ILE A 4 12.00 0.50 1.75
C ILE A 4 12.85 1.76 1.51
N ILE A 5 12.34 2.65 0.66
CA ILE A 5 12.93 3.96 0.34
C ILE A 5 12.02 5.10 0.79
N MET A 6 12.53 6.32 0.76
CA MET A 6 11.81 7.50 1.27
C MET A 6 10.49 7.74 0.53
N GLU A 7 10.47 7.47 -0.76
CA GLU A 7 9.32 7.60 -1.64
C GLU A 7 8.13 6.75 -1.14
N HIS A 8 8.39 5.52 -0.68
CA HIS A 8 7.37 4.66 -0.10
C HIS A 8 6.82 5.25 1.19
N ALA A 9 7.68 5.79 2.06
CA ALA A 9 7.26 6.40 3.33
C ALA A 9 6.43 7.68 3.12
N LEU A 10 6.83 8.52 2.16
CA LEU A 10 6.10 9.74 1.80
C LEU A 10 4.73 9.41 1.19
N ALA A 11 4.69 8.47 0.24
CA ALA A 11 3.45 8.02 -0.38
C ALA A 11 2.51 7.37 0.65
N ALA A 12 3.03 6.48 1.49
CA ALA A 12 2.28 5.89 2.59
C ALA A 12 1.71 7.00 3.48
N GLY A 13 2.52 7.99 3.89
CA GLY A 13 2.11 9.15 4.68
C GLY A 13 0.97 9.96 4.07
N ALA A 14 0.95 10.10 2.75
CA ALA A 14 -0.02 10.90 2.00
C ALA A 14 -1.35 10.19 1.67
N LEU A 15 -1.47 8.87 1.92
CA LEU A 15 -2.70 8.14 1.63
C LEU A 15 -3.91 8.71 2.38
N PRO A 16 -5.03 9.02 1.68
CA PRO A 16 -6.22 9.59 2.29
C PRO A 16 -6.92 8.60 3.22
N GLY A 17 -7.74 9.12 4.13
CA GLY A 17 -8.52 8.33 5.09
C GLY A 17 -8.03 8.49 6.52
N ALA A 18 -8.76 7.91 7.48
CA ALA A 18 -8.34 7.86 8.87
C ALA A 18 -7.00 7.11 9.00
N HIS A 19 -6.24 7.39 10.06
CA HIS A 19 -5.00 6.68 10.36
C HIS A 19 -5.27 5.17 10.55
N ARG A 20 -5.16 4.41 9.46
CA ARG A 20 -5.06 2.95 9.45
C ARG A 20 -3.72 2.51 10.03
N ASP A 21 -3.56 1.19 10.13
CA ASP A 21 -2.29 0.55 10.41
C ASP A 21 -1.20 1.06 9.43
N SER A 22 -0.04 1.44 9.98
CA SER A 22 1.05 2.03 9.20
C SER A 22 1.69 1.02 8.24
N PHE A 23 1.62 -0.27 8.53
CA PHE A 23 2.13 -1.33 7.67
C PHE A 23 1.23 -1.52 6.44
N ASP A 24 -0.09 -1.52 6.60
CA ASP A 24 -1.03 -1.55 5.46
C ASP A 24 -0.76 -0.42 4.47
N ARG A 25 -0.53 0.79 4.99
CA ARG A 25 -0.24 1.98 4.18
C ARG A 25 1.09 1.84 3.44
N MET A 26 2.08 1.22 4.07
CA MET A 26 3.35 0.91 3.41
C MET A 26 3.16 -0.09 2.28
N LEU A 27 2.40 -1.17 2.50
CA LEU A 27 2.11 -2.16 1.46
C LEU A 27 1.39 -1.53 0.25
N ILE A 28 0.38 -0.70 0.50
CA ILE A 28 -0.34 0.03 -0.55
C ILE A 28 0.61 0.95 -1.32
N ALA A 29 1.45 1.71 -0.62
CA ALA A 29 2.41 2.63 -1.25
C ALA A 29 3.43 1.89 -2.11
N GLN A 30 3.97 0.76 -1.63
CA GLN A 30 4.90 -0.06 -2.41
C GLN A 30 4.22 -0.68 -3.62
N SER A 31 3.00 -1.20 -3.48
CA SER A 31 2.23 -1.74 -4.60
C SER A 31 2.02 -0.69 -5.69
N GLN A 32 1.66 0.53 -5.31
CA GLN A 32 1.42 1.64 -6.23
C GLN A 32 2.70 2.12 -6.94
N ILE A 33 3.84 2.14 -6.24
CA ILE A 33 5.10 2.66 -6.77
C ILE A 33 5.83 1.59 -7.59
N GLU A 34 5.81 0.35 -7.13
CA GLU A 34 6.54 -0.76 -7.73
C GLU A 34 5.70 -1.56 -8.75
N ASP A 35 4.42 -1.19 -8.95
CA ASP A 35 3.46 -1.90 -9.81
C ASP A 35 3.34 -3.39 -9.45
N LEU A 36 3.21 -3.65 -8.14
CA LEU A 36 3.17 -5.01 -7.59
C LEU A 36 1.76 -5.36 -7.09
N PRO A 37 1.24 -6.54 -7.42
CA PRO A 37 -0.02 -7.00 -6.85
C PRO A 37 0.14 -7.31 -5.36
N ILE A 38 -0.90 -6.97 -4.58
CA ILE A 38 -1.00 -7.30 -3.16
C ILE A 38 -1.84 -8.58 -3.03
N ILE A 39 -1.28 -9.59 -2.35
CA ILE A 39 -2.06 -10.75 -1.91
C ILE A 39 -2.65 -10.42 -0.54
N ASN A 40 -3.96 -10.18 -0.47
CA ASN A 40 -4.65 -9.89 0.78
C ASN A 40 -6.14 -10.23 0.68
N SER A 41 -6.73 -10.69 1.79
CA SER A 41 -8.15 -11.00 1.90
C SER A 41 -8.98 -9.87 2.52
N ASP A 42 -8.35 -8.81 3.03
CA ASP A 42 -9.07 -7.63 3.54
C ASP A 42 -9.66 -6.80 2.38
N PRO A 43 -11.00 -6.72 2.24
CA PRO A 43 -11.63 -5.95 1.18
C PRO A 43 -11.33 -4.44 1.26
N ALA A 44 -10.86 -3.93 2.39
CA ALA A 44 -10.57 -2.51 2.53
C ALA A 44 -9.42 -2.03 1.63
N PHE A 45 -8.53 -2.93 1.19
CA PHE A 45 -7.48 -2.59 0.21
C PHE A 45 -8.07 -2.22 -1.15
N ALA A 46 -9.27 -2.69 -1.49
CA ALA A 46 -9.94 -2.37 -2.76
C ALA A 46 -10.38 -0.89 -2.87
N HIS A 47 -10.34 -0.14 -1.77
CA HIS A 47 -10.57 1.31 -1.79
C HIS A 47 -9.35 2.10 -2.27
N HIS A 48 -8.21 1.45 -2.42
CA HIS A 48 -6.99 2.04 -2.93
C HIS A 48 -6.74 1.55 -4.35
N GLN A 49 -6.01 2.35 -5.13
CA GLN A 49 -5.61 1.97 -6.48
C GLN A 49 -4.47 0.95 -6.42
N VAL A 50 -4.79 -0.31 -6.15
CA VAL A 50 -3.86 -1.44 -6.08
C VAL A 50 -4.47 -2.65 -6.77
N ASP A 51 -3.63 -3.48 -7.35
CA ASP A 51 -4.05 -4.77 -7.88
C ASP A 51 -4.09 -5.81 -6.75
N LEU A 52 -5.24 -6.48 -6.59
CA LEU A 52 -5.45 -7.50 -5.55
C LEU A 52 -5.44 -8.91 -6.14
N ALA A 53 -4.63 -9.77 -5.54
CA ALA A 53 -4.57 -11.20 -5.82
C ALA A 53 -5.05 -12.00 -4.59
N TRP A 54 -5.60 -13.20 -4.84
CA TRP A 54 -6.18 -14.08 -3.82
C TRP A 54 -5.42 -15.41 -3.75
#